data_AF-U7NS46-F1
#
_entry.id   AF-U7NS46-F1
#
_cell.length_a   1.000
_cell.length_b   1.000
_cell.length_c   1.000
_cell.angle_alpha   90.00
_cell.angle_beta   90.00
_cell.angle_gamma   90.00
#
_symmetry.space_group_name_H-M   'P 1'
#
loop_
_entity.id
_entity.type
_entity.pdbx_description
1 polymer ?
#
loop_
_entity_poly.entity_id
_entity_poly.type
_entity_poly.pdbx_seq_one_letter_code
_entity_poly.pdbx_strand_id
1 'polypeptide(L)'
;MIASAILATGCGGGGGSGSSGGVTETPDNVTISGRAADGYLVQANVCADLNTNGSCDAGEPNTTTGEGGVFTLEVPQSGLTAELLVEAIANLTIDEDTNQPIPKGFTLRSPIIDEKDAQFVSPVTTMVANEMKNTSVSLERAKEIVAQRLNTSFESHQGLR
;
A
#
# COMPACT_ATOMS: atom_id res chain seq x y z
N MET A 1 27.13 -58.92 7.35
CA MET A 1 26.30 -59.85 6.55
C MET A 1 25.40 -60.65 7.49
N ILE A 2 24.22 -60.14 7.85
CA ILE A 2 23.13 -60.97 8.38
C ILE A 2 21.84 -60.40 7.80
N ALA A 3 21.33 -61.10 6.79
CA ALA A 3 20.04 -60.87 6.19
C ALA A 3 18.99 -61.67 6.97
N SER A 4 17.81 -61.10 7.20
CA SER A 4 16.60 -61.86 7.51
C SER A 4 15.39 -61.02 7.14
N ALA A 5 14.72 -61.46 6.07
CA ALA A 5 13.45 -60.96 5.59
C ALA A 5 12.32 -61.86 6.10
N ILE A 6 11.21 -61.27 6.53
CA ILE A 6 9.93 -61.96 6.73
C ILE A 6 8.86 -61.13 6.03
N LEU A 7 8.25 -61.73 5.02
CA LEU A 7 7.04 -61.26 4.34
C LEU A 7 5.82 -61.84 5.06
N ALA A 8 4.81 -61.01 5.33
CA ALA A 8 3.44 -61.46 5.51
C ALA A 8 2.48 -60.39 4.98
N THR A 9 1.73 -60.76 3.96
CA THR A 9 0.65 -60.02 3.32
C THR A 9 -0.62 -60.08 4.17
N GLY A 10 -1.25 -58.92 4.40
CA GLY A 10 -2.60 -58.80 4.94
C GLY A 10 -3.42 -57.84 4.08
N CYS A 11 -4.49 -58.36 3.49
CA CYS A 11 -5.43 -57.69 2.60
C CYS A 11 -6.66 -57.22 3.41
N GLY A 12 -7.22 -56.06 3.06
CA GLY A 12 -8.65 -55.79 3.24
C GLY A 12 -9.01 -54.51 4.01
N GLY A 13 -9.70 -53.59 3.33
CA GLY A 13 -10.48 -52.51 3.97
C GLY A 13 -10.60 -51.24 3.14
N GLY A 14 -11.65 -51.13 2.33
CA GLY A 14 -11.89 -49.98 1.45
C GLY A 14 -12.66 -48.82 2.10
N GLY A 15 -12.60 -47.68 1.41
CA GLY A 15 -13.65 -46.66 1.37
C GLY A 15 -13.48 -45.43 2.26
N GLY A 16 -13.39 -44.25 1.65
CA GLY A 16 -13.67 -42.98 2.33
C GLY A 16 -12.85 -41.81 1.83
N SER A 17 -13.42 -41.02 0.92
CA SER A 17 -12.96 -39.68 0.56
C SER A 17 -12.70 -38.82 1.79
N GLY A 18 -11.62 -38.03 1.74
CA GLY A 18 -11.35 -37.00 2.73
C GLY A 18 -10.15 -36.18 2.31
N SER A 19 -10.35 -35.27 1.35
CA SER A 19 -9.42 -34.18 1.07
C SER A 19 -9.09 -33.44 2.36
N SER A 20 -7.80 -33.23 2.61
CA SER A 20 -7.31 -32.05 3.30
C SER A 20 -5.99 -31.69 2.67
N GLY A 21 -6.07 -31.24 1.41
CA GLY A 21 -5.06 -30.34 0.90
C GLY A 21 -5.08 -29.13 1.81
N GLY A 22 -4.01 -28.96 2.59
CA GLY A 22 -3.74 -27.70 3.25
C GLY A 22 -3.55 -26.67 2.16
N VAL A 23 -4.63 -25.98 1.81
CA VAL A 23 -4.56 -24.70 1.11
C VAL A 23 -3.90 -23.76 2.10
N THR A 24 -2.60 -23.57 1.93
CA THR A 24 -1.97 -22.34 2.39
C THR A 24 -2.63 -21.25 1.57
N GLU A 25 -3.63 -20.56 2.14
CA GLU A 25 -4.12 -19.33 1.54
C GLU A 25 -2.98 -18.33 1.58
N THR A 26 -2.24 -18.22 0.47
CA THR A 26 -1.46 -17.02 0.19
C THR A 26 -2.45 -15.86 0.28
N PRO A 27 -2.19 -14.83 1.12
CA PRO A 27 -3.04 -13.65 1.11
C PRO A 27 -3.11 -13.13 -0.32
N ASP A 28 -4.32 -12.93 -0.84
CA ASP A 28 -4.49 -12.23 -2.10
C ASP A 28 -3.91 -10.82 -1.92
N ASN A 29 -2.81 -10.55 -2.61
CA ASN A 29 -2.19 -9.23 -2.65
C ASN A 29 -2.84 -8.41 -3.77
N VAL A 30 -2.98 -7.11 -3.53
CA VAL A 30 -3.40 -6.12 -4.51
C VAL A 30 -2.23 -5.21 -4.83
N THR A 31 -2.03 -4.98 -6.13
CA THR A 31 -1.04 -4.03 -6.61
C THR A 31 -1.61 -2.62 -6.61
N ILE A 32 -0.99 -1.73 -5.84
CA ILE A 32 -1.27 -0.29 -5.84
C ILE A 32 -0.16 0.41 -6.63
N SER A 33 -0.55 1.15 -7.64
CA SER A 33 0.35 1.95 -8.48
C SER A 33 -0.02 3.43 -8.39
N GLY A 34 0.99 4.29 -8.35
CA GLY A 34 0.75 5.71 -8.15
C GLY A 34 1.98 6.59 -8.31
N ARG A 35 1.83 7.84 -7.85
CA ARG A 35 2.90 8.85 -7.81
C ARG A 35 2.96 9.56 -6.47
N ALA A 36 4.16 9.98 -6.07
CA ALA A 36 4.37 10.84 -4.93
C ALA A 36 4.98 12.19 -5.35
N ALA A 37 4.42 13.29 -4.84
CA ALA A 37 4.87 14.63 -5.21
C ALA A 37 4.63 15.72 -4.13
N ASP A 38 5.67 16.50 -3.86
CA ASP A 38 5.66 17.92 -3.43
C ASP A 38 6.17 18.83 -4.58
N GLY A 39 6.24 18.25 -5.78
CA GLY A 39 7.44 18.19 -6.61
C GLY A 39 7.80 16.71 -6.69
N TYR A 40 7.88 16.10 -7.88
CA TYR A 40 7.95 14.63 -7.97
C TYR A 40 9.15 14.09 -7.17
N LEU A 41 8.88 13.13 -6.28
CA LEU A 41 9.86 12.66 -5.30
C LEU A 41 10.51 11.38 -5.80
N VAL A 42 11.81 11.39 -6.08
CA VAL A 42 12.58 10.21 -6.51
C VAL A 42 13.42 9.69 -5.33
N GLN A 43 13.53 8.38 -5.18
CA GLN A 43 14.18 7.75 -4.01
C GLN A 43 13.49 8.05 -2.66
N ALA A 44 12.16 8.23 -2.67
CA ALA A 44 11.36 8.24 -1.45
C ALA A 44 10.90 6.81 -1.10
N ASN A 45 10.82 6.50 0.19
CA ASN A 45 10.27 5.23 0.67
C ASN A 45 8.74 5.32 0.72
N VAL A 46 8.04 4.33 0.15
CA VAL A 46 6.57 4.26 0.16
C VAL A 46 6.16 2.99 0.89
N CYS A 47 5.28 3.09 1.88
CA CYS A 47 4.77 1.92 2.59
C CYS A 47 3.27 2.02 2.88
N ALA A 48 2.63 0.88 3.12
CA ALA A 48 1.30 0.82 3.73
C ALA A 48 1.44 0.72 5.25
N ASP A 49 0.91 1.71 5.99
CA ASP A 49 0.93 1.78 7.46
C ASP A 49 -0.15 0.86 8.05
N LEU A 50 0.17 -0.43 8.11
CA LEU A 50 -0.76 -1.49 8.50
C LEU A 50 -1.07 -1.45 9.99
N ASN A 51 -0.18 -0.87 10.80
CA ASN A 51 -0.36 -0.76 12.25
C ASN A 51 -0.88 0.61 12.71
N THR A 52 -1.04 1.56 11.79
CA THR A 52 -1.60 2.91 12.01
C THR A 52 -0.75 3.78 12.96
N ASN A 53 0.56 3.54 13.05
CA ASN A 53 1.45 4.33 13.92
C ASN A 53 2.04 5.55 13.20
N GLY A 54 1.89 5.65 11.89
CA GLY A 54 2.36 6.76 11.09
C GLY A 54 3.83 6.74 10.71
N SER A 55 4.48 5.58 10.72
CA SER A 55 5.86 5.36 10.30
C SER A 55 5.95 4.11 9.44
N CYS A 56 6.90 4.05 8.51
CA CYS A 56 7.14 2.81 7.77
C CYS A 56 7.95 1.84 8.61
N ASP A 57 7.31 0.80 9.11
CA ASP A 57 7.94 -0.19 9.99
C ASP A 57 8.51 -1.41 9.25
N ALA A 58 9.44 -2.08 9.93
CA ALA A 58 9.92 -3.37 9.47
C ALA A 58 8.77 -4.40 9.42
N GLY A 59 8.59 -5.02 8.25
CA GLY A 59 7.53 -6.00 8.02
C GLY A 59 6.28 -5.43 7.35
N GLU A 60 6.21 -4.11 7.18
CA GLU A 60 5.18 -3.48 6.35
C GLU A 60 5.60 -3.52 4.86
N PRO A 61 4.64 -3.73 3.94
CA PRO A 61 4.92 -3.66 2.52
C PRO A 61 5.48 -2.28 2.18
N ASN A 62 6.62 -2.26 1.49
CA ASN A 62 7.25 -1.03 1.05
C ASN A 62 7.86 -1.16 -0.35
N THR A 63 8.10 0.00 -0.96
CA THR A 63 8.75 0.17 -2.26
C THR A 63 9.47 1.52 -2.29
N THR A 64 10.18 1.82 -3.37
CA THR A 64 10.87 3.10 -3.55
C THR A 64 10.39 3.80 -4.80
N THR A 65 10.18 5.11 -4.74
CA THR A 65 9.79 5.88 -5.91
C THR A 65 10.90 6.00 -6.95
N GLY A 66 10.54 5.89 -8.22
CA GLY A 66 11.41 6.15 -9.38
C GLY A 66 11.24 7.56 -9.96
N GLU A 67 11.81 7.78 -11.14
CA GLU A 67 11.66 9.04 -11.92
C GLU A 67 10.17 9.40 -12.12
N GLY A 68 9.84 10.70 -12.04
CA GLY A 68 8.47 11.18 -12.05
C GLY A 68 7.65 10.75 -10.82
N GLY A 69 8.34 10.36 -9.74
CA GLY A 69 7.75 9.95 -8.47
C GLY A 69 6.94 8.66 -8.52
N VAL A 70 7.09 7.84 -9.57
CA VAL A 70 6.28 6.63 -9.79
C VAL A 70 6.59 5.55 -8.76
N PHE A 71 5.58 4.82 -8.31
CA PHE A 71 5.76 3.64 -7.48
C PHE A 71 4.73 2.55 -7.79
N THR A 72 5.10 1.32 -7.45
CA THR A 72 4.22 0.15 -7.43
C THR A 72 4.48 -0.62 -6.15
N LEU A 73 3.41 -0.92 -5.41
CA LEU A 73 3.44 -1.58 -4.12
C LEU A 73 2.43 -2.72 -4.08
N GLU A 74 2.85 -3.90 -3.63
CA GLU A 74 1.93 -4.99 -3.32
C GLU A 74 1.48 -4.89 -1.87
N VAL A 75 0.17 -4.84 -1.64
CA VAL A 75 -0.44 -4.71 -0.32
C VAL A 75 -1.40 -5.89 -0.12
N PRO A 76 -1.42 -6.55 1.05
CA PRO A 76 -2.43 -7.57 1.34
C PRO A 76 -3.85 -6.99 1.21
N GLN A 77 -4.83 -7.77 0.74
CA GLN A 77 -6.23 -7.33 0.64
C GLN A 77 -6.77 -6.73 1.97
N SER A 78 -6.35 -7.28 3.10
CA SER A 78 -6.72 -6.78 4.44
C SER A 78 -6.12 -5.42 4.78
N GLY A 79 -5.10 -4.97 4.05
CA GLY A 79 -4.40 -3.70 4.24
C GLY A 79 -4.96 -2.54 3.40
N LEU A 80 -5.99 -2.76 2.57
CA LEU A 80 -6.55 -1.70 1.72
C LEU A 80 -7.23 -0.56 2.49
N THR A 81 -7.51 -0.74 3.79
CA THR A 81 -8.02 0.32 4.67
C THR A 81 -6.92 1.14 5.35
N ALA A 82 -5.65 0.78 5.16
CA ALA A 82 -4.51 1.50 5.72
C ALA A 82 -4.25 2.84 5.01
N GLU A 83 -3.40 3.67 5.60
CA GLU A 83 -2.83 4.83 4.93
C GLU A 83 -1.56 4.41 4.15
N LEU A 84 -1.33 5.03 2.99
CA LEU A 84 -0.01 5.07 2.38
C LEU A 84 0.79 6.20 2.98
N LEU A 85 2.02 5.88 3.36
CA LEU A 85 3.03 6.86 3.75
C LEU A 85 4.08 6.97 2.64
N VAL A 86 4.51 8.19 2.37
CA VAL A 86 5.71 8.46 1.58
C VAL A 86 6.68 9.21 2.44
N GLU A 87 7.78 8.56 2.80
CA GLU A 87 8.88 9.12 3.56
C GLU A 87 9.93 9.66 2.59
N ALA A 88 9.98 10.99 2.49
CA ALA A 88 11.03 11.71 1.80
C ALA A 88 12.24 11.80 2.76
N ILE A 89 13.39 11.27 2.35
CA ILE A 89 14.58 11.07 3.18
C ILE A 89 15.57 12.22 2.95
N ALA A 90 15.98 12.87 4.04
CA ALA A 90 16.93 13.99 3.98
C ALA A 90 18.25 13.59 3.30
N ASN A 91 18.73 14.44 2.39
CA ASN A 91 19.95 14.26 1.60
C ASN A 91 19.96 13.01 0.69
N LEU A 92 18.80 12.38 0.46
CA LEU A 92 18.67 11.22 -0.42
C LEU A 92 17.56 11.44 -1.45
N THR A 93 16.34 11.70 -0.99
CA THR A 93 15.20 11.89 -1.90
C THR A 93 15.40 13.14 -2.74
N ILE A 94 15.29 13.01 -4.05
CA ILE A 94 15.38 14.11 -5.01
C ILE A 94 13.99 14.68 -5.25
N ASP A 95 13.87 15.99 -5.15
CA ASP A 95 12.69 16.73 -5.62
C ASP A 95 12.95 17.21 -7.06
N GLU A 96 12.18 16.69 -8.02
CA GLU A 96 12.35 16.99 -9.45
C GLU A 96 12.06 18.45 -9.83
N ASP A 97 11.35 19.23 -8.98
CA ASP A 97 11.16 20.67 -9.23
C ASP A 97 12.49 21.43 -9.13
N THR A 98 13.39 20.96 -8.26
CA THR A 98 14.72 21.56 -8.04
C THR A 98 15.86 20.72 -8.61
N ASN A 99 15.61 19.44 -8.89
CA ASN A 99 16.62 18.43 -9.23
C ASN A 99 17.76 18.35 -8.20
N GLN A 100 17.43 18.53 -6.92
CA GLN A 100 18.38 18.45 -5.80
C GLN A 100 17.83 17.52 -4.70
N PRO A 101 18.71 16.91 -3.88
CA PRO A 101 18.29 16.23 -2.67
C PRO A 101 17.60 17.19 -1.71
N ILE A 102 16.49 16.75 -1.11
CA ILE A 102 15.80 17.55 -0.10
C ILE A 102 16.68 17.70 1.16
N PRO A 103 16.76 18.89 1.77
CA PRO A 103 17.64 19.12 2.91
C PRO A 103 17.08 18.58 4.24
N LYS A 104 15.75 18.40 4.31
CA LYS A 104 15.04 17.87 5.47
C LYS A 104 14.02 16.85 5.01
N GLY A 105 13.95 15.73 5.71
CA GLY A 105 12.96 14.70 5.43
C GLY A 105 11.59 15.09 5.94
N PHE A 106 10.57 14.50 5.32
CA PHE A 106 9.17 14.69 5.69
C PHE A 106 8.36 13.46 5.26
N THR A 107 7.16 13.32 5.81
CA THR A 107 6.26 12.22 5.48
C THR A 107 4.96 12.79 4.91
N LEU A 108 4.60 12.32 3.72
CA LEU A 108 3.30 12.57 3.11
C LEU A 108 2.38 11.37 3.35
N ARG A 109 1.09 11.62 3.33
CA ARG A 109 0.05 10.62 3.60
C ARG A 109 -1.02 10.63 2.52
N SER A 110 -1.62 9.49 2.29
CA SER A 110 -2.82 9.37 1.47
C SER A 110 -3.62 8.14 1.90
N PRO A 111 -4.96 8.19 1.91
CA PRO A 111 -5.72 6.94 1.96
C PRO A 111 -5.42 6.10 0.71
N ILE A 112 -5.45 4.79 0.86
CA ILE A 112 -5.44 3.88 -0.29
C ILE A 112 -6.79 4.01 -1.00
N ILE A 113 -6.76 4.30 -2.29
CA ILE A 113 -7.96 4.30 -3.13
C ILE A 113 -7.97 3.06 -4.01
N ASP A 114 -9.11 2.39 -4.08
CA ASP A 114 -9.33 1.22 -4.92
C ASP A 114 -9.63 1.63 -6.37
N GLU A 115 -8.76 2.48 -6.92
CA GLU A 115 -8.80 2.94 -8.31
C GLU A 115 -7.40 2.76 -8.90
N LYS A 116 -7.26 1.81 -9.83
CA LYS A 116 -5.98 1.50 -10.47
C LYS A 116 -5.35 2.75 -11.08
N ASP A 117 -4.06 2.93 -10.82
CA ASP A 117 -3.21 4.00 -11.36
C ASP A 117 -3.64 5.43 -11.00
N ALA A 118 -4.61 5.59 -10.10
CA ALA A 118 -5.10 6.89 -9.63
C ALA A 118 -4.42 7.33 -8.31
N GLN A 119 -3.64 6.46 -7.67
CA GLN A 119 -3.05 6.77 -6.37
C GLN A 119 -2.06 7.93 -6.51
N PHE A 120 -2.32 9.00 -5.77
CA PHE A 120 -1.44 10.15 -5.69
C PHE A 120 -1.18 10.46 -4.21
N VAL A 121 0.08 10.72 -3.87
CA VAL A 121 0.49 11.09 -2.52
C VAL A 121 1.14 12.47 -2.57
N SER A 122 0.54 13.45 -1.91
CA SER A 122 0.95 14.85 -1.93
C SER A 122 0.64 15.57 -0.61
N PRO A 123 1.10 16.82 -0.43
CA PRO A 123 0.66 17.64 0.68
C PRO A 123 -0.89 17.76 0.78
N VAL A 124 -1.58 17.81 -0.37
CA VAL A 124 -3.05 17.91 -0.39
C VAL A 124 -3.70 16.61 0.06
N THR A 125 -3.22 15.44 -0.39
CA THR A 125 -3.76 14.17 0.10
C THR A 125 -3.45 13.95 1.57
N THR A 126 -2.35 14.52 2.06
CA THR A 126 -2.02 14.53 3.50
C THR A 126 -3.06 15.34 4.29
N MET A 127 -3.49 16.50 3.77
CA MET A 127 -4.59 17.25 4.37
C MET A 127 -5.90 16.45 4.38
N VAL A 128 -6.19 15.70 3.32
CA VAL A 128 -7.38 14.83 3.23
C VAL A 128 -7.31 13.70 4.26
N ALA A 129 -6.19 12.99 4.34
CA ALA A 129 -5.97 11.93 5.33
C ALA A 129 -6.12 12.46 6.77
N ASN A 130 -5.52 13.63 7.06
CA ASN A 130 -5.65 14.28 8.35
C ASN A 130 -7.10 14.67 8.67
N GLU A 131 -7.87 15.16 7.69
CA GLU A 131 -9.28 15.47 7.89
C GLU A 131 -10.08 14.20 8.22
N MET A 132 -9.91 13.12 7.45
CA MET A 132 -10.55 11.83 7.73
C MET A 132 -10.26 11.35 9.15
N LYS A 133 -8.98 11.40 9.56
CA LYS A 133 -8.54 10.94 10.89
C LYS A 133 -9.06 11.81 12.03
N ASN A 134 -9.02 13.13 11.87
CA ASN A 134 -9.36 14.07 12.94
C ASN A 134 -10.86 14.28 13.12
N THR A 135 -11.66 14.12 12.06
CA THR A 135 -13.11 14.37 12.10
C THR A 135 -13.97 13.13 11.84
N SER A 136 -13.33 11.98 11.57
CA SER A 136 -14.02 10.69 11.31
C SER A 136 -15.04 10.76 10.16
N VAL A 137 -14.78 11.60 9.17
CA VAL A 137 -15.61 11.75 7.97
C VAL A 137 -15.15 10.82 6.85
N SER A 138 -16.02 10.57 5.87
CA SER A 138 -15.68 9.80 4.67
C SER A 138 -14.62 10.51 3.80
N LEU A 139 -13.94 9.76 2.94
CA LEU A 139 -13.00 10.29 1.95
C LEU A 139 -13.62 11.42 1.12
N GLU A 140 -14.82 11.20 0.59
CA GLU A 140 -15.51 12.21 -0.23
C GLU A 140 -15.80 13.49 0.56
N ARG A 141 -16.23 13.37 1.81
CA ARG A 141 -16.48 14.53 2.66
C ARG A 141 -15.18 15.25 3.05
N ALA A 142 -14.11 14.50 3.31
CA ALA A 142 -12.79 15.08 3.58
C ALA A 142 -12.25 15.86 2.36
N LYS A 143 -12.39 15.31 1.15
CA LYS A 143 -12.07 16.01 -0.11
C LYS A 143 -12.83 17.34 -0.21
N GLU A 144 -14.15 17.34 -0.02
CA GLU A 144 -14.94 18.59 -0.05
C GLU A 144 -14.46 19.64 0.95
N ILE A 145 -14.19 19.23 2.20
CA ILE A 145 -13.74 20.14 3.26
C ILE A 145 -12.37 20.74 2.91
N VAL A 146 -11.44 19.91 2.45
CA VAL A 146 -10.10 20.36 2.04
C VAL A 146 -10.19 21.29 0.82
N ALA A 147 -11.00 20.97 -0.17
CA ALA A 147 -11.22 21.82 -1.34
C ALA A 147 -11.77 23.20 -0.95
N GLN A 148 -12.75 23.26 -0.05
CA GLN A 148 -13.30 24.53 0.45
C GLN A 148 -12.23 25.37 1.16
N ARG A 149 -11.39 24.75 2.00
CA ARG A 149 -10.28 25.44 2.69
C ARG A 149 -9.24 26.00 1.72
N LEU A 150 -8.98 25.29 0.63
CA LEU A 150 -8.03 25.70 -0.41
C LEU A 150 -8.66 26.61 -1.47
N ASN A 151 -9.95 26.96 -1.34
CA ASN A 151 -10.70 27.73 -2.33
C ASN A 151 -10.60 27.11 -3.76
N THR A 152 -10.77 25.78 -3.83
CA THR A 152 -10.70 24.98 -5.06
C THR A 152 -11.87 23.99 -5.13
N SER A 153 -11.91 23.15 -6.16
CA SER A 153 -12.85 22.04 -6.32
C SER A 153 -12.12 20.75 -6.72
N PHE A 154 -12.49 19.61 -6.14
CA PHE A 154 -12.14 18.30 -6.68
C PHE A 154 -13.16 17.95 -7.76
N GLU A 155 -12.75 17.84 -9.02
CA GLU A 155 -13.63 17.29 -10.05
C GLU A 155 -13.77 15.78 -9.82
N SER A 156 -14.96 15.30 -9.48
CA SER A 156 -15.22 13.86 -9.50
C SER A 156 -15.37 13.41 -10.95
N HIS A 157 -14.57 12.44 -11.41
CA HIS A 157 -14.71 11.81 -12.73
C HIS A 157 -15.99 10.94 -12.85
N GLN A 158 -17.15 11.40 -12.38
CA GLN A 158 -18.45 10.76 -12.62
C GLN A 158 -19.05 11.11 -14.01
N GLY A 159 -18.20 11.39 -15.00
CA GLY A 159 -18.58 12.12 -16.21
C GLY A 159 -18.32 11.46 -17.56
N LEU A 160 -17.85 10.22 -17.63
CA LEU A 160 -17.71 9.51 -18.91
C LEU A 160 -18.36 8.13 -18.82
N ARG A 161 -19.65 8.11 -19.16
CA ARG A 161 -20.28 6.95 -19.81
C ARG A 161 -19.96 6.98 -21.29
#